data_AF-A0A3M1C818-F1
#
_entry.id   AF-A0A3M1C818-F1
#
_cell.length_a   1.000
_cell.length_b   1.000
_cell.length_c   1.000
_cell.angle_alpha   90.00
_cell.angle_beta   90.00
_cell.angle_gamma   90.00
#
_symmetry.space_group_name_H-M   'P 1'
#
loop_
_entity.id
_entity.type
_entity.pdbx_description
1 polymer ?
#
loop_
_entity_poly.entity_id
_entity_poly.type
_entity_poly.pdbx_seq_one_letter_code
_entity_poly.pdbx_strand_id
1 'polypeptide(L)' 'MAYASDIRLARKSLRDWFDAARKSFAEARRQREIYKRTINELNMLNERELADLGISAAQIETIAREAAYGRK' A
#
# COMPACT_ATOMS: atom_id res chain seq x y z
N MET A 1 -0.21 -35.02 33.83
CA MET A 1 -0.28 -34.50 32.45
C MET A 1 -0.29 -32.98 32.51
N ALA A 2 0.72 -32.33 31.93
CA ALA A 2 1.06 -30.93 32.13
C ALA A 2 0.41 -30.02 31.06
N TYR A 3 -0.65 -29.29 31.45
CA TYR A 3 -1.31 -28.27 30.61
C TYR A 3 -0.78 -26.84 30.87
N ALA A 4 0.51 -26.69 31.16
CA ALA A 4 1.11 -25.38 31.48
C ALA A 4 2.10 -24.86 30.41
N SER A 5 2.39 -25.65 29.37
CA SER A 5 3.40 -25.33 28.36
C SER A 5 2.84 -24.62 27.11
N ASP A 6 1.53 -24.68 26.89
CA ASP A 6 0.89 -24.18 25.65
C ASP A 6 0.73 -22.64 25.65
N ILE A 7 0.39 -22.05 26.80
CA ILE A 7 0.06 -20.61 26.94
C ILE A 7 1.26 -19.70 26.61
N ARG A 8 2.50 -20.15 26.88
CA ARG A 8 3.71 -19.36 26.59
C ARG A 8 4.08 -19.35 25.10
N LEU A 9 3.84 -20.45 24.39
CA LEU A 9 4.02 -20.56 22.94
C LEU A 9 2.88 -19.84 22.19
N ALA A 10 1.64 -20.01 22.64
CA ALA A 10 0.46 -19.34 22.08
C ALA A 10 0.52 -17.82 22.21
N ARG A 11 0.97 -17.25 23.33
CA ARG A 11 1.11 -15.78 23.50
C ARG A 11 2.17 -15.16 22.59
N LYS A 12 3.25 -15.88 22.27
CA LYS A 12 4.29 -15.42 21.36
C LYS A 12 3.78 -15.42 19.93
N SER A 13 3.22 -16.55 19.50
CA SER A 13 2.52 -16.68 18.21
C SER A 13 1.44 -15.61 18.04
N LEU A 14 0.65 -15.34 19.10
CA LEU A 14 -0.42 -14.36 19.03
C LEU A 14 0.10 -12.93 18.76
N ARG A 15 1.17 -12.54 19.45
CA ARG A 15 1.78 -11.22 19.26
C ARG A 15 2.47 -11.09 17.91
N ASP A 16 3.14 -12.16 17.46
CA ASP A 16 3.85 -12.17 16.19
C ASP A 16 2.88 -11.98 15.00
N TRP A 17 1.69 -12.57 15.01
CA TRP A 17 0.69 -12.31 13.96
C TRP A 17 0.04 -10.93 14.06
N PHE A 18 -0.18 -10.40 15.27
CA PHE A 18 -0.67 -9.03 15.43
C PHE A 18 0.34 -8.03 14.89
N ASP A 19 1.63 -8.22 15.19
CA ASP A 19 2.70 -7.36 14.70
C ASP A 19 2.86 -7.48 13.17
N ALA A 20 2.78 -8.70 12.62
CA ALA A 20 2.76 -8.91 11.17
C ALA A 20 1.54 -8.24 10.51
N ALA A 21 0.34 -8.45 11.05
CA ALA A 21 -0.89 -7.84 10.53
C ALA A 21 -0.85 -6.31 10.58
N ARG A 22 -0.30 -5.75 11.67
CA ARG A 22 -0.16 -4.29 11.83
C ARG A 22 0.84 -3.70 10.83
N LYS A 23 1.95 -4.40 10.55
CA LYS A 23 2.92 -4.02 9.53
C LYS A 23 2.30 -4.04 8.13
N SER A 24 1.62 -5.13 7.77
CA SER A 24 0.94 -5.24 6.47
C SER A 24 -0.15 -4.18 6.29
N PHE A 25 -0.89 -3.87 7.36
CA PHE A 25 -1.90 -2.82 7.32
C PHE A 25 -1.29 -1.43 7.16
N ALA A 26 -0.21 -1.14 7.89
CA ALA A 26 0.50 0.13 7.78
C ALA A 26 1.08 0.33 6.37
N GLU A 27 1.63 -0.74 5.77
CA GLU A 27 2.12 -0.72 4.40
C GLU A 27 0.99 -0.51 3.40
N ALA A 28 -0.11 -1.27 3.49
CA ALA A 28 -1.28 -1.10 2.63
C ALA A 28 -1.88 0.32 2.73
N ARG A 29 -1.88 0.92 3.92
CA ARG A 29 -2.30 2.31 4.12
C ARG A 29 -1.36 3.27 3.38
N ARG A 30 -0.04 3.12 3.52
CA ARG A 30 0.95 3.95 2.81
C ARG A 30 0.79 3.87 1.30
N GLN A 31 0.65 2.65 0.75
CA GLN A 31 0.43 2.44 -0.69
C GLN A 31 -0.85 3.13 -1.17
N ARG A 32 -1.95 3.02 -0.41
CA ARG A 32 -3.21 3.72 -0.73
C ARG A 32 -3.08 5.24 -0.70
N GLU A 33 -2.34 5.79 0.24
CA GLU A 33 -2.10 7.24 0.29
C GLU A 33 -1.27 7.70 -0.91
N ILE A 34 -0.23 6.95 -1.29
CA ILE A 34 0.56 7.24 -2.50
C ILE A 34 -0.34 7.22 -3.74
N TYR A 35 -1.12 6.16 -3.91
CA TYR A 35 -2.05 6.03 -5.04
C TYR A 35 -2.98 7.25 -5.17
N LYS A 36 -3.68 7.58 -4.08
CA LYS A 36 -4.63 8.71 -4.07
C LYS A 36 -3.93 10.04 -4.33
N ARG A 37 -2.75 10.23 -3.74
CA ARG A 37 -1.95 11.43 -3.94
C ARG A 37 -1.55 11.57 -5.41
N THR A 38 -1.02 10.51 -6.03
CA THR A 38 -0.63 10.52 -7.45
C THR A 38 -1.82 10.78 -8.36
N ILE A 39 -2.98 10.15 -8.12
CA ILE A 39 -4.21 10.43 -8.87
C ILE A 39 -4.61 11.90 -8.75
N ASN A 40 -4.64 12.44 -7.53
CA ASN A 40 -5.04 13.83 -7.31
C ASN A 40 -4.07 14.79 -7.98
N GLU A 41 -2.75 14.58 -7.83
CA GLU A 41 -1.73 15.43 -8.45
C GLU A 41 -1.83 15.39 -9.98
N LEU A 42 -1.96 14.21 -10.59
CA LEU A 42 -2.08 14.08 -12.05
C LEU A 42 -3.40 14.62 -12.60
N ASN A 43 -4.51 14.46 -11.87
CA ASN A 43 -5.81 15.02 -12.26
C ASN A 43 -5.89 16.54 -12.09
N MET A 44 -5.00 17.14 -11.29
CA MET A 44 -4.88 18.59 -11.18
C MET A 44 -4.13 19.22 -12.37
N LEU A 45 -3.40 18.42 -13.14
CA LEU A 45 -2.72 18.88 -14.36
C LEU A 45 -3.71 18.95 -15.53
N ASN A 46 -3.52 19.94 -16.38
CA ASN A 46 -4.29 20.07 -17.63
C ASN A 46 -3.76 19.14 -18.72
N GLU A 47 -4.57 18.89 -19.75
CA GLU A 47 -4.20 18.02 -20.90
C GLU A 47 -2.88 18.41 -21.55
N ARG A 48 -2.56 19.71 -21.61
CA ARG A 48 -1.30 20.20 -22.15
C ARG A 48 -0.10 19.82 -21.27
N GLU A 49 -0.21 19.98 -19.96
CA GLU A 49 0.84 19.63 -19.00
C GLU A 49 1.07 18.11 -18.99
N LEU A 50 -0.01 17.34 -19.08
CA LEU A 50 0.05 15.88 -19.25
C LEU A 50 0.74 15.51 -20.58
N ALA A 51 0.40 16.18 -21.68
CA ALA A 51 1.02 15.96 -22.98
C ALA A 51 2.51 16.34 -23.01
N ASP A 52 2.90 17.42 -22.32
CA ASP A 52 4.30 17.83 -22.17
C ASP A 52 5.12 16.77 -21.41
N LEU A 53 4.49 16.06 -20.47
CA LEU A 53 5.08 14.91 -19.77
C LEU A 53 5.01 13.60 -20.60
N GLY A 54 4.35 13.61 -21.75
CA GLY A 54 4.10 12.41 -22.56
C GLY A 54 3.12 11.42 -21.92
N ILE A 55 2.27 11.90 -21.01
CA ILE A 55 1.27 11.11 -20.28
C ILE A 55 -0.11 11.39 -20.87
N SER A 56 -0.86 10.34 -21.19
CA SER A 56 -2.29 10.45 -21.50
C SER A 56 -3.16 10.30 -20.24
N ALA A 57 -4.36 10.88 -20.25
CA ALA A 57 -5.31 10.75 -19.14
C ALA A 57 -5.64 9.29 -18.78
N ALA A 58 -5.67 8.40 -19.78
CA ALA A 58 -5.88 6.96 -19.58
C ALA A 58 -4.70 6.27 -18.85
N GLN A 59 -3.49 6.84 -18.91
CA GLN A 59 -2.32 6.30 -18.21
C GLN A 59 -2.25 6.71 -16.74
N ILE A 60 -3.01 7.73 -16.31
CA ILE A 60 -2.98 8.24 -14.93
C ILE A 60 -3.23 7.11 -13.91
N GLU A 61 -4.25 6.27 -14.15
CA GLU A 61 -4.56 5.15 -13.25
C GLU A 61 -3.43 4.11 -13.23
N THR A 62 -2.84 3.83 -14.39
CA THR A 62 -1.73 2.87 -14.50
C THR A 62 -0.50 3.38 -13.76
N ILE A 63 -0.13 4.64 -13.98
CA ILE A 63 1.02 5.30 -13.33
C ILE A 63 0.82 5.37 -11.81
N ALA A 64 -0.37 5.77 -11.35
CA ALA A 64 -0.66 5.83 -9.92
C ALA A 64 -0.59 4.44 -9.26
N ARG A 65 -1.05 3.40 -9.96
CA ARG A 65 -0.96 2.02 -9.48
C ARG A 65 0.49 1.54 -9.42
N GLU A 66 1.30 1.86 -10.44
CA GLU A 66 2.74 1.53 -10.45
C GLU A 66 3.51 2.27 -9.36
N ALA A 67 3.19 3.54 -9.11
CA ALA A 67 3.80 4.33 -8.04
C ALA A 67 3.46 3.78 -6.64
N ALA A 68 2.23 3.29 -6.45
CA ALA A 68 1.76 2.79 -5.16
C ALA A 68 2.20 1.35 -4.87
N TYR A 69 2.13 0.46 -5.85
CA TYR A 69 2.32 -0.99 -5.65
C TYR A 69 3.57 -1.55 -6.34
N GLY A 70 4.30 -0.72 -7.07
CA GLY A 70 5.40 -1.14 -7.94
C GLY A 70 4.91 -1.63 -9.31
N ARG A 71 5.85 -1.77 -10.25
CA ARG A 71 5.62 -2.48 -11.50
C ARG A 71 5.62 -3.98 -11.19
N LYS A 72 4.55 -4.68 -11.58
CA LYS A 72 4.54 -6.14 -11.59
C LYS A 72 5.57 -6.68 -12.58
#